data_AF-A0A925J7S9-F1
#
_entry.id   AF-A0A925J7S9-F1
#
_cell.length_a   1.000
_cell.length_b   1.000
_cell.length_c   1.000
_cell.angle_alpha   90.00
_cell.angle_beta   90.00
_cell.angle_gamma   90.00
#
_symmetry.space_group_name_H-M   'P 1'
#
loop_
_entity.id
_entity.type
_entity.pdbx_description
1 polymer ?
#
loop_
_entity_poly.entity_id
_entity_poly.type
_entity_poly.pdbx_seq_one_letter_code
_entity_poly.pdbx_strand_id
1 'polypeptide(L)'
;MRAATLQVLLLLTAVACGGDDEPTAPSILQVGGAWTFTESYTDTPLQTTCTNQATVTFAQTGASFSGNSVQTGSCTDPTGTFANSGTFQLRNGRVDNNNVQWTDDGEPVCNYTGTISGTPPNRMSGTVRCNGVVANVSYDARGTWQMTR
;
A
#
# COMPACT_ATOMS: atom_id res chain seq x y z
N MET A 1 -54.43 40.16 -55.32
CA MET A 1 -53.60 39.15 -56.02
C MET A 1 -53.51 37.91 -55.14
N ARG A 2 -53.61 36.74 -55.78
CA ARG A 2 -53.49 35.31 -55.35
C ARG A 2 -52.70 35.04 -54.05
N ALA A 3 -53.22 34.25 -53.09
CA ALA A 3 -52.96 32.81 -52.82
C ALA A 3 -51.47 32.50 -52.49
N ALA A 4 -51.05 31.68 -51.51
CA ALA A 4 -51.57 30.40 -51.06
C ALA A 4 -50.94 29.96 -49.70
N THR A 5 -51.60 28.99 -49.09
CA THR A 5 -51.33 28.23 -47.86
C THR A 5 -50.28 27.11 -48.04
N LEU A 6 -49.85 26.50 -46.90
CA LEU A 6 -49.07 25.25 -46.70
C LEU A 6 -47.53 25.38 -46.88
N GLN A 7 -46.65 24.76 -46.08
CA GLN A 7 -46.71 23.46 -45.41
C GLN A 7 -45.64 23.36 -44.29
N VAL A 8 -45.98 22.63 -43.23
CA VAL A 8 -45.15 22.24 -42.08
C VAL A 8 -43.96 21.39 -42.51
N LEU A 9 -42.77 21.64 -41.95
CA LEU A 9 -41.73 20.61 -41.82
C LEU A 9 -41.22 20.60 -40.36
N LEU A 10 -41.73 19.63 -39.59
CA LEU A 10 -41.11 19.18 -38.34
C LEU A 10 -39.75 18.58 -38.69
N LEU A 11 -38.66 19.14 -38.17
CA LEU A 11 -37.39 18.43 -38.04
C LEU A 11 -37.27 17.91 -36.61
N LEU A 12 -37.61 16.62 -36.43
CA LEU A 12 -37.15 15.84 -35.29
C LEU A 12 -35.65 15.53 -35.50
N THR A 13 -34.77 16.26 -34.84
CA THR A 13 -33.37 15.83 -34.65
C THR A 13 -33.32 14.95 -33.41
N ALA A 14 -33.56 13.66 -33.58
CA ALA A 14 -33.13 12.63 -32.64
C ALA A 14 -31.73 12.17 -33.05
N VAL A 15 -30.68 12.59 -32.32
CA VAL A 15 -29.39 11.88 -32.34
C VAL A 15 -28.77 11.92 -30.95
N ALA A 16 -28.77 10.72 -30.36
CA ALA A 16 -27.84 10.17 -29.40
C ALA A 16 -27.61 10.95 -28.09
N CYS A 17 -28.12 10.37 -26.99
CA CYS A 17 -27.33 10.32 -25.77
C CYS A 17 -25.97 9.72 -26.16
N GLY A 18 -24.96 10.57 -26.35
CA GLY A 18 -23.59 10.12 -26.28
C GLY A 18 -23.46 9.43 -24.92
N GLY A 19 -23.21 8.13 -24.94
CA GLY A 19 -22.72 7.47 -23.75
C GLY A 19 -21.45 8.21 -23.40
N ASP A 20 -21.51 9.01 -22.34
CA ASP A 20 -20.33 9.51 -21.67
C ASP A 20 -19.62 8.26 -21.13
N ASP A 21 -18.84 7.61 -22.00
CA ASP A 21 -17.66 6.86 -21.59
C ASP A 21 -16.69 7.91 -21.02
N GLU A 22 -17.08 8.51 -19.90
CA GLU A 22 -16.18 9.13 -18.95
C GLU A 22 -15.08 8.08 -18.74
N PRO A 23 -13.81 8.39 -19.05
CA PRO A 23 -12.75 7.45 -18.80
C PRO A 23 -12.81 7.12 -17.32
N THR A 24 -13.26 5.91 -16.99
CA THR A 24 -13.28 5.46 -15.61
C THR A 24 -11.83 5.52 -15.17
N ALA A 25 -11.50 6.48 -14.31
CA ALA A 25 -10.15 6.61 -13.79
C ALA A 25 -9.68 5.22 -13.33
N PRO A 26 -8.43 4.82 -13.60
CA PRO A 26 -7.95 3.49 -13.25
C PRO A 26 -8.34 3.20 -11.80
N SER A 27 -9.10 2.12 -11.58
CA SER A 27 -9.57 1.80 -10.23
C SER A 27 -8.34 1.43 -9.40
N ILE A 28 -8.01 2.31 -8.46
CA ILE A 28 -6.89 2.09 -7.55
C ILE A 28 -7.25 0.90 -6.66
N LEU A 29 -6.34 -0.06 -6.53
CA LEU A 29 -6.54 -1.21 -5.66
C LEU A 29 -6.79 -0.74 -4.23
N GLN A 30 -7.89 -1.23 -3.65
CA GLN A 30 -8.30 -0.89 -2.29
C GLN A 30 -7.62 -1.83 -1.28
N VAL A 31 -6.63 -1.30 -0.56
CA VAL A 31 -5.85 -1.98 0.48
C VAL A 31 -6.22 -1.53 1.89
N GLY A 32 -7.07 -0.51 2.04
CA GLY A 32 -7.56 -0.05 3.35
C GLY A 32 -8.16 -1.17 4.22
N GLY A 33 -8.00 -1.05 5.54
CA GLY A 33 -8.45 -2.05 6.51
C GLY A 33 -7.32 -2.75 7.25
N ALA A 34 -7.68 -3.78 8.01
CA ALA A 34 -6.74 -4.56 8.82
C ALA A 34 -6.14 -5.73 8.03
N TRP A 35 -4.87 -6.02 8.31
CA TRP A 35 -4.07 -7.07 7.69
C TRP A 35 -3.27 -7.82 8.76
N THR A 36 -3.16 -9.13 8.58
CA THR A 36 -2.22 -9.98 9.34
C THR A 36 -0.89 -9.98 8.63
N PHE A 37 0.15 -9.48 9.29
CA PHE A 37 1.47 -9.26 8.73
C PHE A 37 2.51 -10.17 9.36
N THR A 38 3.47 -10.65 8.56
CA THR A 38 4.67 -11.33 9.04
C THR A 38 5.88 -10.85 8.26
N GLU A 39 7.02 -10.70 8.93
CA GLU A 39 8.29 -10.36 8.29
C GLU A 39 9.46 -11.11 8.91
N SER A 40 10.54 -11.22 8.13
CA SER A 40 11.85 -11.59 8.63
C SER A 40 12.91 -10.76 7.92
N TYR A 41 13.88 -10.27 8.68
CA TYR A 41 15.01 -9.51 8.15
C TYR A 41 16.29 -9.81 8.90
N THR A 42 17.42 -9.57 8.24
CA THR A 42 18.76 -9.80 8.78
C THR A 42 19.63 -8.57 8.53
N ASP A 43 20.42 -8.20 9.53
CA ASP A 43 21.57 -7.32 9.41
C ASP A 43 22.84 -8.18 9.47
N THR A 44 23.50 -8.39 8.33
CA THR A 44 24.67 -9.27 8.26
C THR A 44 25.89 -8.73 9.03
N PRO A 45 26.26 -7.44 8.91
CA PRO A 45 27.33 -6.85 9.73
C PRO A 45 27.12 -7.01 11.24
N LEU A 46 25.89 -6.80 11.72
CA LEU A 46 25.55 -6.94 13.15
C LEU A 46 25.17 -8.37 13.54
N GLN A 47 25.19 -9.31 12.59
CA GLN A 47 24.79 -10.71 12.79
C GLN A 47 23.41 -10.84 13.47
N THR A 48 22.50 -9.90 13.18
CA THR A 48 21.19 -9.82 13.82
C THR A 48 20.13 -10.37 12.87
N THR A 49 19.27 -11.25 13.34
CA THR A 49 18.10 -11.75 12.58
C THR A 49 16.84 -11.56 13.38
N CYS A 50 15.80 -11.01 12.76
CA CYS A 50 14.52 -10.73 13.38
C CYS A 50 13.39 -11.45 12.68
N THR A 51 12.37 -11.81 13.46
CA THR A 51 11.12 -12.40 12.96
C THR A 51 9.97 -11.77 13.70
N ASN A 52 9.05 -11.15 12.96
CA ASN A 52 7.96 -10.37 13.56
C ASN A 52 6.61 -10.74 12.95
N GLN A 53 5.56 -10.55 13.74
CA GLN A 53 4.17 -10.62 13.33
C GLN A 53 3.46 -9.37 13.81
N ALA A 54 2.52 -8.85 13.01
CA ALA A 54 1.78 -7.66 13.37
C ALA A 54 0.34 -7.69 12.88
N THR A 55 -0.50 -6.89 13.53
CA THR A 55 -1.73 -6.40 12.91
C THR A 55 -1.44 -5.04 12.31
N VAL A 56 -1.59 -4.91 11.00
CA VAL A 56 -1.38 -3.66 10.26
C VAL A 56 -2.73 -3.09 9.85
N THR A 57 -2.99 -1.82 10.17
CA THR A 57 -4.24 -1.15 9.77
C THR A 57 -3.93 0.01 8.84
N PHE A 58 -4.44 -0.06 7.60
CA PHE A 58 -4.29 1.00 6.61
C PHE A 58 -5.53 1.89 6.54
N ALA A 59 -5.33 3.21 6.60
CA ALA A 59 -6.28 4.23 6.23
C ALA A 59 -5.91 4.79 4.84
N GLN A 60 -6.68 4.43 3.82
CA GLN A 60 -6.41 4.77 2.42
C GLN A 60 -7.29 5.92 1.93
N THR A 61 -6.73 6.82 1.13
CA THR A 61 -7.43 7.87 0.39
C THR A 61 -6.82 7.97 -1.01
N GLY A 62 -7.58 7.53 -2.02
CA GLY A 62 -7.07 7.40 -3.38
C GLY A 62 -5.86 6.46 -3.45
N ALA A 63 -4.76 6.93 -4.07
CA ALA A 63 -3.52 6.17 -4.19
C ALA A 63 -2.66 6.19 -2.92
N SER A 64 -2.96 7.05 -1.96
CA SER A 64 -2.16 7.24 -0.76
C SER A 64 -2.78 6.52 0.44
N PHE A 65 -1.94 6.08 1.37
CA PHE A 65 -2.40 5.58 2.66
C PHE A 65 -1.43 5.94 3.79
N SER A 66 -1.95 5.86 5.00
CA SER A 66 -1.21 5.88 6.25
C SER A 66 -1.74 4.76 7.15
N GLY A 67 -1.16 4.54 8.32
CA GLY A 67 -1.63 3.47 9.18
C GLY A 67 -0.81 3.27 10.43
N ASN A 68 -1.06 2.15 11.09
CA ASN A 68 -0.23 1.66 12.18
C ASN A 68 0.06 0.17 12.02
N SER A 69 1.16 -0.26 12.64
CA SER A 69 1.55 -1.65 12.81
C SER A 69 1.67 -1.92 14.30
N VAL A 70 0.88 -2.86 14.83
CA VAL A 70 1.02 -3.35 16.21
C VAL A 70 1.77 -4.67 16.15
N GLN A 71 3.06 -4.62 16.44
CA GLN A 71 4.02 -5.68 16.20
C GLN A 71 4.39 -6.43 17.49
N THR A 72 4.56 -7.74 17.33
CA THR A 72 5.24 -8.62 18.27
C THR A 72 6.34 -9.39 17.54
N GLY A 73 7.43 -9.71 18.22
CA GLY A 73 8.50 -10.47 17.61
C GLY A 73 9.76 -10.50 18.45
N SER A 74 10.79 -11.10 17.88
CA SER A 74 12.11 -11.15 18.51
C SER A 74 13.21 -11.03 17.48
N CYS A 75 14.35 -10.55 17.96
CA CYS A 75 15.60 -10.53 17.24
C CYS A 75 16.63 -11.36 18.01
N THR A 76 17.56 -11.97 17.29
CA THR A 76 18.71 -12.66 17.86
C THR A 76 19.97 -12.10 17.24
N ASP A 77 20.93 -11.76 18.09
CA ASP A 77 22.27 -11.31 17.74
C ASP A 77 23.33 -12.17 18.50
N PRO A 78 24.64 -11.88 18.39
CA PRO A 78 25.67 -12.63 19.11
C PRO A 78 25.60 -12.55 20.65
N THR A 79 24.88 -11.57 21.20
CA THR A 79 24.70 -11.38 22.64
C THR A 79 23.48 -12.12 23.19
N GLY A 80 22.52 -12.43 22.33
CA GLY A 80 21.36 -13.26 22.65
C GLY A 80 20.09 -12.84 21.91
N THR A 81 18.95 -13.34 22.40
CA THR A 81 17.62 -12.98 21.90
C THR A 81 17.03 -11.84 22.70
N PHE A 82 16.46 -10.85 22.03
CA PHE A 82 15.76 -9.73 22.62
C PHE A 82 14.40 -9.48 21.96
N ALA A 83 13.49 -8.83 22.68
CA ALA A 83 12.16 -8.52 22.18
C ALA A 83 12.21 -7.43 21.11
N ASN A 84 11.40 -7.59 20.06
CA ASN A 84 11.25 -6.63 18.98
C ASN A 84 9.77 -6.24 18.76
N SER A 85 9.07 -6.06 19.88
CA SER A 85 7.67 -5.67 19.92
C SER A 85 7.53 -4.16 20.00
N GLY A 86 6.52 -3.60 19.33
CA GLY A 86 6.32 -2.16 19.28
C GLY A 86 5.08 -1.76 18.49
N THR A 87 4.76 -0.47 18.52
CA THR A 87 3.73 0.12 17.66
C THR A 87 4.37 1.17 16.78
N PHE A 88 4.23 1.02 15.47
CA PHE A 88 4.86 1.88 14.48
C PHE A 88 3.81 2.59 13.62
N GLN A 89 4.04 3.86 13.30
CA GLN A 89 3.20 4.62 12.37
C GLN A 89 3.69 4.40 10.94
N LEU A 90 2.76 4.10 10.05
CA LEU A 90 3.03 3.93 8.63
C LEU A 90 2.82 5.25 7.91
N ARG A 91 3.83 5.66 7.15
CA ARG A 91 3.94 6.94 6.45
C ARG A 91 4.24 6.70 4.98
N ASN A 92 4.04 7.74 4.16
CA ASN A 92 4.40 7.73 2.73
C ASN A 92 3.81 6.53 1.95
N GLY A 93 2.66 6.03 2.40
CA GLY A 93 2.02 4.88 1.78
C GLY A 93 1.50 5.21 0.39
N ARG A 94 1.82 4.37 -0.59
CA ARG A 94 1.35 4.52 -1.97
C ARG A 94 1.01 3.19 -2.61
N VAL A 95 -0.11 3.17 -3.33
CA VAL A 95 -0.53 2.12 -4.24
C VAL A 95 -0.37 2.64 -5.67
N ASP A 96 0.34 1.88 -6.51
CA ASP A 96 0.51 2.17 -7.93
C ASP A 96 0.32 0.89 -8.73
N ASN A 97 -0.83 0.78 -9.39
CA ASN A 97 -1.28 -0.46 -10.00
C ASN A 97 -1.26 -1.60 -8.97
N ASN A 98 -0.42 -2.62 -9.19
CA ASN A 98 -0.22 -3.75 -8.28
C ASN A 98 0.97 -3.56 -7.34
N ASN A 99 1.62 -2.41 -7.31
CA ASN A 99 2.72 -2.13 -6.41
C ASN A 99 2.24 -1.41 -5.16
N VAL A 100 2.88 -1.71 -4.03
CA VAL A 100 2.66 -1.05 -2.75
C VAL A 100 3.99 -0.65 -2.14
N GLN A 101 4.04 0.53 -1.54
CA GLN A 101 5.19 0.99 -0.78
C GLN A 101 4.78 1.84 0.40
N TRP A 102 5.55 1.82 1.48
CA TRP A 102 5.42 2.71 2.63
C TRP A 102 6.72 2.75 3.43
N THR A 103 6.79 3.67 4.39
CA THR A 103 7.82 3.67 5.43
C THR A 103 7.15 3.55 6.80
N ASP A 104 7.86 3.05 7.80
CA ASP A 104 7.43 3.19 9.20
C ASP A 104 8.22 4.29 9.92
N ASP A 105 7.95 4.49 11.20
CA ASP A 105 8.74 5.36 12.09
C ASP A 105 9.58 4.56 13.09
N GLY A 106 10.01 3.35 12.71
CA GLY A 106 11.01 2.60 13.45
C GLY A 106 12.35 3.32 13.52
N GLU A 107 13.22 2.89 14.42
CA GLU A 107 14.59 3.36 14.55
C GLU A 107 15.56 2.19 14.32
N PRO A 108 16.19 2.05 13.15
CA PRO A 108 16.11 2.95 11.98
C PRO A 108 14.79 2.82 11.21
N VAL A 109 14.46 3.85 10.42
CA VAL A 109 13.28 3.84 9.54
C VAL A 109 13.37 2.68 8.55
N CYS A 110 12.29 1.90 8.45
CA CYS A 110 12.16 0.82 7.49
C CYS A 110 11.38 1.28 6.25
N ASN A 111 11.89 0.89 5.08
CA ASN A 111 11.24 1.07 3.79
C ASN A 111 10.69 -0.26 3.32
N TYR A 112 9.40 -0.28 2.97
CA TYR A 112 8.68 -1.45 2.52
C TYR A 112 8.26 -1.26 1.08
N THR A 113 8.53 -2.27 0.25
CA THR A 113 8.07 -2.32 -1.15
C THR A 113 7.54 -3.71 -1.46
N GLY A 114 6.48 -3.82 -2.24
CA GLY A 114 5.92 -5.12 -2.58
C GLY A 114 4.83 -5.06 -3.64
N THR A 115 4.14 -6.18 -3.78
CA THR A 115 3.08 -6.39 -4.77
C THR A 115 1.76 -6.79 -4.12
N ILE A 116 0.67 -6.43 -4.79
CA ILE A 116 -0.71 -6.67 -4.38
C ILE A 116 -1.32 -7.73 -5.30
N SER A 117 -2.02 -8.70 -4.72
CA SER A 117 -2.73 -9.75 -5.44
C SER A 117 -4.07 -10.11 -4.79
N GLY A 118 -4.90 -10.82 -5.56
CA GLY A 118 -6.27 -11.19 -5.18
C GLY A 118 -7.34 -10.25 -5.77
N THR A 119 -8.57 -10.76 -5.90
CA THR A 119 -9.74 -10.01 -6.37
C THR A 119 -10.95 -10.32 -5.49
N PRO A 120 -11.34 -9.44 -4.53
CA PRO A 120 -10.66 -8.20 -4.14
C PRO A 120 -9.25 -8.48 -3.55
N PRO A 121 -8.36 -7.47 -3.46
CA PRO A 121 -7.03 -7.65 -2.88
C PRO A 121 -7.09 -8.33 -1.51
N ASN A 122 -6.37 -9.43 -1.35
CA ASN A 122 -6.35 -10.20 -0.10
C ASN A 122 -4.95 -10.73 0.28
N ARG A 123 -3.95 -10.43 -0.55
CA ARG A 123 -2.56 -10.83 -0.32
C ARG A 123 -1.63 -9.71 -0.77
N MET A 124 -0.63 -9.42 0.04
CA MET A 124 0.50 -8.58 -0.33
C MET A 124 1.80 -9.23 0.15
N SER A 125 2.88 -9.06 -0.61
CA SER A 125 4.21 -9.52 -0.20
C SER A 125 5.30 -8.69 -0.86
N GLY A 126 6.48 -8.68 -0.24
CA GLY A 126 7.57 -7.85 -0.73
C GLY A 126 8.83 -7.92 0.11
N THR A 127 9.61 -6.85 0.03
CA THR A 127 10.88 -6.67 0.71
C THR A 127 10.82 -5.50 1.68
N VAL A 128 11.65 -5.60 2.72
CA VAL A 128 11.89 -4.54 3.71
C VAL A 128 13.37 -4.20 3.75
N ARG A 129 13.68 -2.92 3.92
CA ARG A 129 15.02 -2.42 4.22
C ARG A 129 14.99 -1.38 5.31
N CYS A 130 15.66 -1.67 6.42
CA CYS A 130 15.82 -0.75 7.55
C CYS A 130 17.28 -0.33 7.62
N ASN A 131 17.57 0.93 7.31
CA ASN A 131 18.94 1.40 7.29
C ASN A 131 19.06 2.81 7.88
N GLY A 132 20.17 3.05 8.58
CA GLY A 132 20.40 4.31 9.27
C GLY A 132 21.45 4.17 10.36
N VAL A 133 21.64 5.24 11.13
CA VAL A 133 22.53 5.24 12.29
C VAL A 133 21.70 5.46 13.54
N VAL A 134 21.75 4.52 14.48
CA VAL A 134 21.08 4.60 15.79
C VAL A 134 22.15 4.41 16.86
N ALA A 135 22.25 5.34 17.81
CA ALA A 135 23.24 5.31 18.89
C ALA A 135 24.69 5.04 18.41
N ASN A 136 25.10 5.67 17.30
CA ASN A 136 26.41 5.48 16.63
C ASN A 136 26.66 4.09 16.03
N VAL A 137 25.62 3.25 15.90
CA VAL A 137 25.68 1.97 15.20
C VAL A 137 25.00 2.11 13.84
N SER A 138 25.67 1.66 12.77
CA SER A 138 25.12 1.63 11.43
C SER A 138 24.32 0.34 11.22
N TYR A 139 23.08 0.48 10.81
CA TYR A 139 22.17 -0.61 10.46
C TYR A 139 21.96 -0.64 8.93
N ASP A 140 21.93 -1.83 8.34
CA ASP A 140 21.48 -2.09 6.96
C ASP A 140 20.75 -3.45 6.93
N ALA A 141 19.67 -3.56 7.70
CA ALA A 141 18.86 -4.75 7.77
C ALA A 141 17.99 -4.91 6.51
N ARG A 142 17.90 -6.14 5.99
CA ARG A 142 17.15 -6.47 4.78
C ARG A 142 16.35 -7.74 4.97
N GLY A 143 15.17 -7.79 4.36
CA GLY A 143 14.27 -8.92 4.56
C GLY A 143 13.10 -8.99 3.59
N THR A 144 12.18 -9.87 3.93
CA THR A 144 10.92 -10.06 3.22
C THR A 144 9.75 -9.97 4.19
N TRP A 145 8.60 -9.64 3.64
CA TRP A 145 7.34 -9.59 4.36
C TRP A 145 6.21 -10.14 3.52
N GLN A 146 5.15 -10.55 4.20
CA GLN A 146 3.88 -10.95 3.59
C GLN A 146 2.73 -10.53 4.51
N MET A 147 1.56 -10.30 3.94
CA MET A 147 0.35 -10.08 4.71
C MET A 147 -0.91 -10.56 3.98
N THR A 148 -1.92 -10.90 4.77
CA THR A 148 -3.22 -11.40 4.31
C THR A 148 -4.37 -10.76 5.06
N ARG A 149 -5.57 -10.74 4.47
CA ARG A 149 -6.83 -10.36 5.11
C ARG A 149 -7.97 -11.23 4.63
#